data_AF-A0A6P0R692-F1
#
_entry.id   AF-A0A6P0R692-F1
#
_cell.length_a   1.000
_cell.length_b   1.000
_cell.length_c   1.000
_cell.angle_alpha   90.00
_cell.angle_beta   90.00
_cell.angle_gamma   90.00
#
_symmetry.space_group_name_H-M   'P 1'
#
loop_
_entity.id
_entity.type
_entity.pdbx_description
1 polymer ?
#
loop_
_entity_poly.entity_id
_entity_poly.type
_entity_poly.pdbx_seq_one_letter_code
_entity_poly.pdbx_strand_id
1 'polypeptide(L)'
;MKQTHYLTTKVLTGNRIDICLSNLPVGETIEVILIVPEAASKAASNMSIKRQAFRQLPIEERHRILTEQAETMKEYYQEDKDWKDWISFDNREIYED
;
A
#
# COMPACT_ATOMS: atom_id res chain seq x y z
N MET A 1 13.72 -26.35 10.71
CA MET A 1 14.35 -26.17 9.38
C MET A 1 13.49 -25.18 8.61
N LYS A 2 14.07 -24.17 7.96
CA LYS A 2 13.31 -23.20 7.16
C LYS A 2 13.18 -23.73 5.72
N GLN A 3 12.00 -23.61 5.12
CA GLN A 3 11.73 -23.94 3.72
C GLN A 3 11.39 -22.66 2.96
N THR A 4 12.03 -22.45 1.81
CA THR A 4 11.79 -21.27 0.95
C THR A 4 11.00 -21.68 -0.28
N HIS A 5 9.88 -20.99 -0.53
CA HIS A 5 9.09 -21.16 -1.75
C HIS A 5 9.39 -20.04 -2.74
N TYR A 6 9.76 -20.40 -3.97
CA TYR A 6 10.02 -19.44 -5.05
C TYR A 6 8.78 -19.33 -5.94
N LEU A 7 8.22 -18.12 -6.04
CA LEU A 7 7.14 -17.80 -6.96
C LEU A 7 7.56 -16.63 -7.86
N THR A 8 7.43 -16.82 -9.17
CA THR A 8 7.75 -15.78 -10.16
C THR A 8 6.51 -15.50 -11.00
N THR A 9 6.12 -14.23 -11.07
CA THR A 9 5.02 -13.77 -11.93
C THR A 9 5.33 -12.40 -12.51
N LYS A 10 4.69 -12.05 -13.62
CA LYS A 10 4.78 -10.70 -14.20
C LYS A 10 3.73 -9.80 -13.54
N VAL A 11 4.17 -8.67 -13.02
CA VAL A 11 3.29 -7.65 -12.42
C VAL A 11 2.90 -6.64 -13.50
N LEU A 12 1.59 -6.49 -13.73
CA LEU A 12 0.99 -5.46 -14.57
C LEU A 12 0.24 -4.45 -13.70
N THR A 13 -0.14 -3.30 -14.27
CA THR A 13 -0.94 -2.29 -13.57
C THR A 13 -2.26 -2.89 -13.10
N GLY A 14 -2.58 -2.71 -11.81
CA GLY A 14 -3.78 -3.27 -11.19
C GLY A 14 -3.63 -4.70 -10.67
N ASN A 15 -2.47 -5.35 -10.82
CA ASN A 15 -2.27 -6.70 -10.29
C ASN A 15 -2.22 -6.69 -8.75
N ARG A 16 -2.93 -7.65 -8.16
CA ARG A 16 -2.83 -8.03 -6.74
C ARG A 16 -2.07 -9.34 -6.62
N ILE A 17 -1.18 -9.45 -5.63
CA ILE A 17 -0.44 -10.68 -5.33
C ILE A 17 -0.96 -11.22 -4.00
N ASP A 18 -1.64 -12.37 -4.05
CA ASP A 18 -2.07 -13.10 -2.87
C ASP A 18 -1.18 -14.33 -2.65
N ILE A 19 -0.70 -14.52 -1.41
CA ILE A 19 0.15 -15.66 -1.05
C ILE A 19 -0.71 -16.69 -0.32
N CYS A 20 -1.07 -17.76 -1.01
CA CYS A 20 -1.80 -18.89 -0.43
C CYS A 20 -0.86 -20.09 -0.26
N LEU A 21 -0.42 -20.33 0.97
CA LEU A 21 0.27 -21.57 1.36
C LEU A 21 -0.66 -22.38 2.25
N SER A 22 -0.75 -23.69 1.99
CA SER A 22 -1.77 -24.57 2.57
C SER A 22 -1.74 -24.63 4.10
N ASN A 23 -0.59 -24.37 4.72
CA ASN A 23 -0.35 -24.54 6.16
C ASN A 23 0.50 -23.40 6.73
N LEU A 24 0.04 -22.14 6.63
CA LEU A 24 0.71 -21.04 7.33
C LEU A 24 0.48 -21.18 8.86
N PRO A 25 1.54 -21.30 9.67
CA PRO A 25 1.39 -21.40 11.12
C PRO A 25 0.88 -20.07 11.71
N VAL A 26 -0.25 -20.13 12.43
CA VAL A 26 -0.81 -18.96 13.12
C VAL A 26 0.07 -18.58 14.30
N GLY A 27 0.45 -17.31 14.40
CA GLY A 27 1.27 -16.77 15.49
C GLY A 27 2.79 -16.89 15.28
N GLU A 28 3.23 -17.44 14.15
CA GLU A 28 4.64 -17.46 13.76
C GLU A 28 4.99 -16.34 12.77
N THR A 29 6.25 -15.89 12.81
CA THR A 29 6.76 -14.88 11.88
C THR A 29 7.13 -15.51 10.54
N ILE A 30 6.55 -15.01 9.46
CA ILE A 30 6.85 -15.42 8.08
C ILE A 30 7.79 -14.39 7.44
N GLU A 31 8.93 -14.83 6.91
CA GLU A 31 9.86 -13.99 6.16
C GLU A 31 9.47 -14.00 4.67
N VAL A 32 9.19 -12.83 4.10
CA VAL A 32 8.86 -12.65 2.68
C VAL A 32 10.02 -11.95 1.97
N ILE A 33 10.54 -12.56 0.91
CA ILE A 33 11.63 -12.00 0.09
C ILE A 33 11.06 -11.56 -1.26
N LEU A 34 11.14 -10.26 -1.54
CA LEU A 34 10.70 -9.65 -2.80
C LEU A 34 11.94 -9.27 -3.62
N ILE A 35 12.09 -9.88 -4.80
CA ILE A 35 13.15 -9.54 -5.75
C ILE A 35 12.56 -8.58 -6.78
N VAL A 36 12.97 -7.32 -6.72
CA VAL A 36 12.52 -6.26 -7.63
C VAL A 36 13.70 -5.67 -8.42
N PRO A 37 13.48 -5.13 -9.63
CA PRO A 37 14.51 -4.42 -10.36
C PRO A 37 15.11 -3.27 -9.54
N GLU A 38 16.41 -3.05 -9.65
CA GLU A 38 17.14 -2.03 -8.87
C GLU A 38 16.53 -0.62 -9.03
N ALA A 39 16.04 -0.29 -10.23
CA ALA A 39 15.37 0.98 -10.49
C ALA A 39 14.09 1.18 -9.63
N ALA A 40 13.31 0.11 -9.42
CA ALA A 40 12.13 0.14 -8.57
C ALA A 40 12.49 0.25 -7.08
N SER A 41 13.59 -0.39 -6.67
CA SER A 41 14.13 -0.27 -5.31
C SER A 41 14.58 1.16 -4.99
N LYS A 42 15.26 1.83 -5.93
CA LYS A 42 15.64 3.25 -5.81
C LYS A 42 14.42 4.18 -5.74
N ALA A 43 13.35 3.87 -6.48
CA ALA A 43 12.11 4.64 -6.38
C ALA A 43 11.47 4.50 -4.98
N ALA A 44 11.45 3.31 -4.40
CA ALA A 44 10.93 3.06 -3.06
C ALA A 44 11.76 3.74 -1.95
N SER A 45 13.09 3.71 -2.04
CA SER A 45 13.96 4.41 -1.09
C SER A 45 13.79 5.94 -1.20
N ASN A 46 13.66 6.48 -2.41
CA ASN A 46 13.37 7.89 -2.65
C ASN A 46 12.01 8.30 -2.05
N MET A 47 10.98 7.44 -2.13
CA MET A 47 9.69 7.69 -1.47
C MET A 47 9.79 7.71 0.06
N SER A 48 10.60 6.82 0.65
CA SER A 48 10.86 6.79 2.08
C SER A 48 11.56 8.06 2.57
N ILE A 49 12.57 8.53 1.84
CA ILE A 49 13.29 9.78 2.12
C ILE A 49 12.35 10.99 2.02
N LYS A 50 11.49 11.04 0.99
CA LYS A 50 10.46 12.09 0.84
C LYS A 50 9.48 12.11 2.01
N ARG A 51 9.04 10.95 2.50
CA ARG A 51 8.14 10.86 3.67
C ARG A 51 8.80 11.35 4.96
N GLN A 52 10.09 11.11 5.14
CA GLN A 52 10.82 11.62 6.30
C GLN A 52 10.99 13.13 6.23
N ALA A 53 11.40 13.66 5.07
CA ALA A 53 11.53 15.10 4.86
C ALA A 53 10.19 15.82 5.06
N PHE A 54 9.09 15.27 4.54
CA PHE A 54 7.75 15.81 4.74
C PHE A 54 7.37 15.91 6.23
N ARG A 55 7.70 14.89 7.04
CA ARG A 55 7.39 14.88 8.48
C ARG A 55 8.17 15.91 9.29
N GLN A 56 9.31 16.37 8.79
CA GLN A 56 10.12 17.41 9.43
C GLN A 56 9.59 18.82 9.16
N LEU A 57 8.64 18.98 8.23
CA LEU A 57 8.04 20.27 7.93
C LEU A 57 7.12 20.74 9.08
N PRO A 58 7.02 22.06 9.31
CA PRO A 58 6.00 22.63 10.19
C PRO A 58 4.59 22.15 9.82
N ILE A 59 3.70 22.12 10.81
CA ILE A 59 2.34 21.59 10.61
C ILE A 59 1.56 22.37 9.54
N GLU A 60 1.75 23.69 9.47
CA GLU A 60 1.13 24.57 8.47
C GLU A 60 1.57 24.21 7.05
N GLU A 61 2.87 23.96 6.85
CA GLU A 61 3.42 23.60 5.56
C GLU A 61 2.96 22.20 5.13
N ARG A 62 2.89 21.26 6.07
CA ARG A 62 2.29 19.94 5.82
C ARG A 62 0.83 20.05 5.42
N HIS A 63 0.05 20.90 6.08
CA HIS A 63 -1.36 21.12 5.75
C HIS A 63 -1.51 21.69 4.34
N ARG A 64 -0.72 22.71 3.99
CA ARG A 64 -0.74 23.30 2.65
C ARG A 64 -0.52 22.25 1.55
N ILE A 65 0.53 21.45 1.70
CA ILE A 65 0.87 20.39 0.72
C ILE A 65 -0.24 19.34 0.63
N LEU A 66 -0.82 18.91 1.76
CA LEU A 66 -1.91 17.92 1.75
C LEU A 66 -3.18 18.48 1.12
N THR A 67 -3.50 19.76 1.35
CA THR A 67 -4.65 20.42 0.72
C THR A 67 -4.48 20.48 -0.80
N GLU A 68 -3.31 20.90 -1.29
CA GLU A 68 -3.02 20.95 -2.73
C GLU A 68 -3.12 19.56 -3.39
N GLN A 69 -2.60 18.53 -2.73
CA GLN A 69 -2.73 17.15 -3.18
C GLN A 69 -4.20 16.68 -3.21
N ALA A 70 -4.96 16.98 -2.16
CA ALA A 70 -6.38 16.63 -2.09
C ALA A 70 -7.21 17.32 -3.19
N GLU A 71 -6.93 18.58 -3.48
CA GLU A 71 -7.58 19.32 -4.56
C GLU A 71 -7.26 18.73 -5.93
N THR A 72 -6.00 18.37 -6.16
CA THR A 72 -5.55 17.75 -7.42
C THR A 72 -6.20 16.39 -7.64
N MET A 73 -6.41 15.61 -6.57
CA MET A 73 -7.02 14.28 -6.65
C MET A 73 -8.56 14.33 -6.67
N LYS A 74 -9.17 15.50 -6.48
CA LYS A 74 -10.62 15.65 -6.35
C LYS A 74 -11.37 15.11 -7.56
N GLU A 75 -10.89 15.39 -8.77
CA GLU A 75 -11.49 14.94 -10.02
C GLU A 75 -11.43 13.42 -10.15
N TYR A 76 -10.28 12.83 -9.84
CA TYR A 76 -10.06 11.38 -9.85
C TYR A 76 -11.07 10.64 -8.93
N TYR A 77 -11.28 11.14 -7.71
CA TYR A 77 -12.25 10.55 -6.77
C TYR A 77 -13.72 10.85 -7.09
N GLN A 78 -14.01 11.83 -7.95
CA GLN A 78 -15.37 12.11 -8.41
C GLN A 78 -15.80 11.17 -9.53
N GLU A 79 -14.87 10.82 -10.42
CA GLU A 79 -15.10 9.93 -11.55
C GLU A 79 -15.02 8.45 -11.17
N ASP A 80 -13.97 8.06 -10.44
CA ASP A 80 -13.78 6.72 -9.90
C ASP A 80 -14.57 6.61 -8.59
N LYS A 81 -15.54 5.70 -8.53
CA LYS A 81 -16.37 5.44 -7.32
C LYS A 81 -15.99 4.15 -6.61
N ASP A 82 -15.01 3.40 -7.11
CA ASP A 82 -14.64 2.10 -6.54
C ASP A 82 -14.10 2.25 -5.11
N TRP A 83 -13.55 3.42 -4.78
CA TRP A 83 -13.16 3.77 -3.42
C TRP A 83 -14.33 3.83 -2.44
N LYS A 84 -15.55 4.16 -2.90
CA LYS A 84 -16.75 4.16 -2.03
C LYS A 84 -17.15 2.74 -1.65
N ASP A 85 -17.04 1.82 -2.59
CA ASP A 85 -17.31 0.41 -2.33
C ASP A 85 -16.28 -0.15 -1.34
N TRP A 86 -15.02 0.28 -1.44
CA TRP A 86 -13.94 -0.07 -0.50
C TRP A 86 -14.22 0.42 0.94
N ILE A 87 -14.65 1.68 1.13
CA ILE A 87 -15.03 2.21 2.46
C ILE A 87 -16.30 1.53 3.00
N SER A 88 -17.20 1.09 2.12
CA SER A 88 -18.44 0.41 2.54
C SER A 88 -18.22 -1.01 3.06
N PHE A 89 -17.13 -1.67 2.66
CA PHE A 89 -16.77 -3.01 3.12
C PHE A 89 -16.21 -3.00 4.55
N ASP A 90 -15.36 -2.02 4.90
CA ASP A 90 -14.77 -1.89 6.24
C ASP A 90 -15.81 -1.52 7.32
N ASN A 91 -16.93 -0.89 6.94
CA ASN A 91 -17.96 -0.44 7.88
C ASN A 91 -19.11 -1.44 8.10
N ARG A 92 -19.18 -2.54 7.35
CA ARG A 92 -20.23 -3.56 7.53
C ARG A 92 -19.91 -4.59 8.62
N GLU A 93 -18.65 -4.74 9.03
CA GLU A 93 -18.26 -5.68 10.10
C GLU A 93 -18.45 -5.10 11.52
N ILE A 94 -18.90 -3.86 11.68
CA ILE A 94 -19.02 -3.19 13.00
C ILE A 94 -20.47 -3.03 13.48
N TYR A 95 -21.46 -3.50 12.71
CA TYR A 95 -22.88 -3.45 13.09
C TYR A 95 -23.62 -4.75 12.73
N GLU A 96 -23.16 -5.87 13.30
CA GLU A 96 -24.02 -7.02 13.54
C GLU A 96 -23.89 -7.40 15.03
N ASP A 97 -24.77 -6.82 15.85
CA ASP A 97 -25.20 -7.33 17.17
C ASP A 97 -26.73 -7.56 17.10
#